data_AF-A0A7W9XBL3-F1
#
_entry.id   AF-A0A7W9XBL3-F1
#
_cell.length_a   1.000
_cell.length_b   1.000
_cell.length_c   1.000
_cell.angle_alpha   90.00
_cell.angle_beta   90.00
_cell.angle_gamma   90.00
#
_symmetry.space_group_name_H-M   'P 1'
#
loop_
_entity.id
_entity.type
_entity.pdbx_description
1 polymer ?
#
loop_
_entity_poly.entity_id
_entity_poly.type
_entity_poly.pdbx_seq_one_letter_code
_entity_poly.pdbx_strand_id
1 'polypeptide(L)'
;MIDVNFKLLFTLQILHKYYFADQVCNDFSITSSSPTNTVASGHRLVIRQYNNQLYVGTQFINIQPPPPPNQDAPLVPIEQGMQMTFYMWLNNPLFFNYTNLPSSYDTSKIYYFTNRNNNNIPGMNFLSAPKGSLLYNSANTYLPGDIAANSAGMVFSAIAPSDQANQHGLSDTAFWVQVDNNSYASAADVLQWRFSVSTYSFQAAQPGAAIAVSGYNAATNDYTLSVLASTITFSSPALSFPLDLTSLKPGKYLLTVNADPPQWIYINDELNTSRPFAVIDIFNEASPASCNLVDTNGYILSPAYAIYFMNRATKWKYIINSGNSYSITDGANVYQFTAAASTVTSLTPIPLSDQPLDMKVNINSHAICVASADPQRLASAGDSYLYSEIYLNY
;
A
#
# COMPACT_ATOMS: atom_id res chain seq x y z
N MET A 1 22.76 39.75 -7.58
CA MET A 1 22.63 38.36 -8.03
C MET A 1 21.49 37.78 -7.21
N ILE A 2 20.37 37.38 -7.83
CA ILE A 2 19.27 36.73 -7.08
C ILE A 2 19.69 35.27 -7.00
N ASP A 3 20.13 34.82 -5.83
CA ASP A 3 20.35 33.40 -5.59
C ASP A 3 19.00 32.70 -5.64
N VAL A 4 18.84 31.80 -6.62
CA VAL A 4 17.65 30.96 -6.72
C VAL A 4 17.76 29.86 -5.66
N ASN A 5 17.10 30.07 -4.53
CA ASN A 5 17.12 29.12 -3.42
C ASN A 5 15.90 28.19 -3.47
N PHE A 6 16.13 26.88 -3.33
CA PHE A 6 15.10 25.85 -3.27
C PHE A 6 15.06 25.21 -1.88
N LYS A 7 13.85 24.93 -1.39
CA LYS A 7 13.62 24.17 -0.16
C LYS A 7 12.65 23.02 -0.43
N LEU A 8 12.83 21.90 0.26
CA LEU A 8 11.92 20.76 0.15
C LEU A 8 10.53 21.15 0.66
N LEU A 9 9.53 21.02 -0.20
CA LEU A 9 8.13 21.13 0.19
C LEU A 9 7.68 19.85 0.90
N PHE A 10 8.05 18.68 0.36
CA PHE A 10 7.90 17.38 1.03
C PHE A 10 8.80 16.34 0.37
N THR A 11 8.94 15.19 1.02
CA THR A 11 9.54 13.99 0.44
C THR A 11 8.61 12.79 0.59
N LEU A 12 8.75 11.83 -0.32
CA LEU A 12 8.08 10.54 -0.23
C LEU A 12 9.12 9.44 -0.48
N GLN A 13 9.20 8.46 0.41
CA GLN A 13 10.03 7.28 0.23
C GLN A 13 9.22 6.00 0.07
N ILE A 14 9.72 5.08 -0.74
CA ILE A 14 9.16 3.74 -0.90
C ILE A 14 10.06 2.76 -0.17
N LEU A 15 9.47 1.98 0.72
CA LEU A 15 10.16 1.00 1.55
C LEU A 15 9.56 -0.39 1.32
N HIS A 16 10.37 -1.43 1.45
CA HIS A 16 9.92 -2.81 1.32
C HIS A 16 10.77 -3.78 2.15
N LYS A 17 10.13 -4.61 2.97
CA LYS A 17 10.82 -5.54 3.89
C LYS A 17 11.66 -6.63 3.24
N TYR A 18 11.35 -6.98 1.99
CA TYR A 18 12.13 -7.94 1.20
C TYR A 18 13.61 -7.52 1.07
N TYR A 19 13.90 -6.22 1.02
CA TYR A 19 15.25 -5.67 1.01
C TYR A 19 15.77 -5.58 2.45
N PHE A 20 16.34 -6.66 2.96
CA PHE A 20 16.60 -6.80 4.40
C PHE A 20 17.66 -5.83 4.93
N ALA A 21 18.62 -5.43 4.08
CA ALA A 21 19.76 -4.63 4.51
C ALA A 21 19.37 -3.16 4.82
N ASP A 22 18.56 -2.54 3.97
CA ASP A 22 18.25 -1.11 4.04
C ASP A 22 16.76 -0.78 3.86
N GLN A 23 15.93 -1.77 3.50
CA GLN A 23 14.49 -1.66 3.24
C GLN A 23 14.15 -0.73 2.07
N VAL A 24 15.12 -0.38 1.22
CA VAL A 24 14.95 0.56 0.11
C VAL A 24 14.32 -0.16 -1.08
N CYS A 25 13.16 0.31 -1.52
CA CYS A 25 12.44 -0.28 -2.66
C CYS A 25 12.61 0.53 -3.94
N ASN A 26 13.43 0.02 -4.87
CA ASN A 26 13.70 0.64 -6.17
C ASN A 26 12.83 0.08 -7.31
N ASP A 27 11.80 -0.72 -6.98
CA ASP A 27 10.95 -1.38 -7.98
C ASP A 27 9.99 -0.43 -8.70
N PHE A 28 9.96 0.85 -8.34
CA PHE A 28 8.95 1.79 -8.82
C PHE A 28 9.54 3.04 -9.46
N SER A 29 8.86 3.50 -10.50
CA SER A 29 9.01 4.85 -11.06
C SER A 29 7.81 5.70 -10.66
N ILE A 30 8.00 6.98 -10.33
CA ILE A 30 6.94 7.92 -9.97
C ILE A 30 6.90 9.05 -10.98
N THR A 31 5.72 9.30 -11.56
CA THR A 31 5.47 10.42 -12.48
C THR A 31 4.31 11.28 -11.99
N SER A 32 4.35 12.59 -12.23
CA SER A 32 3.25 13.52 -11.93
C SER A 32 2.13 13.46 -12.97
N SER A 33 0.88 13.66 -12.53
CA SER A 33 -0.27 13.85 -13.41
C SER A 33 -0.20 15.17 -14.20
N SER A 34 -1.02 15.32 -15.25
CA SER A 34 -1.06 16.58 -16.02
C SER A 34 -1.47 17.80 -15.17
N PRO A 35 -2.51 17.71 -14.31
CA PRO A 35 -2.82 18.78 -13.36
C PRO A 35 -1.64 19.11 -12.44
N THR A 36 -0.93 18.10 -11.95
CA THR A 36 0.23 18.30 -11.07
C THR A 36 1.39 19.00 -11.78
N ASN A 37 1.63 18.68 -13.05
CA ASN A 37 2.63 19.39 -13.86
C ASN A 37 2.26 20.88 -14.04
N THR A 38 0.97 21.18 -14.19
CA THR A 38 0.46 22.55 -14.28
C THR A 38 0.65 23.30 -12.96
N VAL A 39 0.28 22.67 -11.83
CA VAL A 39 0.51 23.19 -10.48
C VAL A 39 2.00 23.44 -10.25
N ALA A 40 2.86 22.48 -10.60
CA ALA A 40 4.30 22.58 -10.40
C ALA A 40 4.91 23.77 -11.15
N SER A 41 4.53 23.96 -12.42
CA SER A 41 4.99 25.10 -13.22
C SER A 41 4.54 26.43 -12.62
N GLY A 42 3.26 26.55 -12.23
CA GLY A 42 2.68 27.76 -11.64
C GLY A 42 3.29 28.14 -10.29
N HIS A 43 3.68 27.16 -9.49
CA HIS A 43 4.20 27.36 -8.12
C HIS A 43 5.72 27.24 -8.00
N ARG A 44 6.44 27.20 -9.13
CA ARG A 44 7.91 27.04 -9.16
C ARG A 44 8.37 25.77 -8.43
N LEU A 45 7.58 24.70 -8.50
CA LEU A 45 7.94 23.42 -7.91
C LEU A 45 8.91 22.66 -8.82
N VAL A 46 9.85 21.96 -8.20
CA VAL A 46 10.73 21.00 -8.84
C VAL A 46 10.43 19.63 -8.29
N ILE A 47 10.04 18.71 -9.20
CA ILE A 47 9.72 17.32 -8.87
C ILE A 47 10.83 16.45 -9.44
N ARG A 48 11.47 15.66 -8.59
CA ARG A 48 12.55 14.73 -8.96
C ARG A 48 12.43 13.44 -8.15
N GLN A 49 12.52 12.31 -8.84
CA GLN A 49 12.73 11.03 -8.18
C GLN A 49 14.22 10.66 -8.25
N TYR A 50 14.76 10.18 -7.13
CA TYR A 50 16.05 9.51 -7.05
C TYR A 50 15.83 8.18 -6.32
N ASN A 51 16.11 7.07 -7.00
CA ASN A 51 15.92 5.72 -6.45
C ASN A 51 14.49 5.56 -5.89
N ASN A 52 14.36 5.17 -4.62
CA ASN A 52 13.10 4.96 -3.93
C ASN A 52 12.45 6.24 -3.39
N GLN A 53 13.00 7.43 -3.66
CA GLN A 53 12.55 8.69 -3.07
C GLN A 53 12.11 9.70 -4.11
N LEU A 54 10.93 10.28 -3.90
CA LEU A 54 10.42 11.44 -4.59
C LEU A 54 10.68 12.70 -3.74
N TYR A 55 11.28 13.69 -4.37
CA TYR A 55 11.55 15.01 -3.81
C TYR A 55 10.69 16.03 -4.54
N VAL A 56 9.94 16.81 -3.77
CA VAL A 56 9.23 17.98 -4.29
C VAL A 56 9.76 19.20 -3.57
N GLY A 57 10.48 20.05 -4.30
CA GLY A 57 11.01 21.31 -3.79
C GLY A 57 10.25 22.51 -4.34
N THR A 58 10.27 23.62 -3.63
CA THR A 58 9.72 24.91 -4.07
C THR A 58 10.78 26.01 -3.93
N GLN A 59 10.71 27.02 -4.80
CA GLN A 59 11.48 28.23 -4.59
C GLN A 59 10.97 28.96 -3.36
N PHE A 60 11.85 29.56 -2.57
CA PHE A 60 11.46 30.29 -1.36
C PHE A 60 12.05 31.70 -1.31
N ILE A 61 11.40 32.57 -0.54
CA ILE A 61 11.80 33.96 -0.36
C ILE A 61 12.93 34.00 0.66
N ASN A 62 14.12 34.41 0.21
CA ASN A 62 15.24 34.69 1.11
C ASN A 62 15.11 36.14 1.60
N ILE A 63 14.54 36.32 2.80
CA ILE A 63 14.49 37.62 3.47
C ILE A 63 15.79 37.86 4.22
N GLN A 64 16.30 39.10 4.18
CA GLN A 64 17.50 39.52 4.92
C GLN A 64 17.12 40.56 5.99
N PRO A 65 17.53 40.38 7.27
CA PRO A 65 18.27 39.22 7.80
C PRO A 65 17.46 37.92 7.69
N PRO A 66 18.13 36.75 7.58
CA PRO A 66 17.46 35.47 7.46
C PRO A 66 16.48 35.31 8.63
N PRO A 67 15.26 34.84 8.34
CA PRO A 67 14.31 34.61 9.41
C PRO A 67 14.83 33.44 10.27
N PRO A 68 14.34 33.29 11.51
CA PRO A 68 14.63 32.13 12.33
C PRO A 68 14.54 30.82 11.54
N PRO A 69 15.33 29.78 11.90
CA PRO A 69 15.27 28.48 11.22
C PRO A 69 13.83 28.01 11.06
N ASN A 70 13.50 27.47 9.87
CA ASN A 70 12.16 26.99 9.49
C ASN A 70 11.11 28.06 9.22
N GLN A 71 11.50 29.29 8.92
CA GLN A 71 10.58 30.37 8.49
C GLN A 71 10.76 30.75 7.02
N ASP A 72 11.03 29.75 6.18
CA ASP A 72 11.12 29.95 4.74
C ASP A 72 9.71 29.91 4.13
N ALA A 73 9.27 31.04 3.58
CA ALA A 73 8.01 31.13 2.84
C ALA A 73 8.24 30.81 1.36
N PRO A 74 7.35 30.02 0.72
CA PRO A 74 7.47 29.74 -0.70
C PRO A 74 7.31 31.03 -1.51
N LEU A 75 8.01 31.14 -2.64
CA LEU A 75 7.97 32.30 -3.53
C LEU A 75 6.56 32.52 -4.09
N VAL A 76 5.87 31.43 -4.39
CA VAL A 76 4.44 31.41 -4.71
C VAL A 76 3.74 30.66 -3.58
N PRO A 77 2.74 31.26 -2.90
CA PRO A 77 2.02 30.61 -1.81
C PRO A 77 1.49 29.22 -2.20
N ILE A 78 1.57 28.26 -1.27
CA ILE A 78 0.94 26.94 -1.43
C ILE A 78 -0.46 27.03 -0.82
N GLU A 79 -1.51 27.03 -1.64
CA GLU A 79 -2.86 27.28 -1.17
C GLU A 79 -3.47 26.09 -0.42
N GLN A 80 -4.41 26.41 0.47
CA GLN A 80 -5.28 25.43 1.12
C GLN A 80 -6.12 24.69 0.07
N GLY A 81 -6.15 23.36 0.13
CA GLY A 81 -6.84 22.50 -0.82
C GLY A 81 -6.02 22.17 -2.08
N MET A 82 -4.76 22.61 -2.19
CA MET A 82 -3.88 22.20 -3.27
C MET A 82 -3.72 20.67 -3.25
N GLN A 83 -3.90 20.02 -4.41
CA GLN A 83 -3.69 18.59 -4.60
C GLN A 83 -2.57 18.37 -5.62
N MET A 84 -1.65 17.48 -5.27
CA MET A 84 -0.64 16.94 -6.19
C MET A 84 -0.83 15.44 -6.29
N THR A 85 -1.07 14.98 -7.51
CA THR A 85 -1.31 13.57 -7.87
C THR A 85 -0.10 13.00 -8.61
N PHE A 86 0.36 11.85 -8.15
CA PHE A 86 1.45 11.09 -8.74
C PHE A 86 0.99 9.67 -9.08
N TYR A 87 1.59 9.11 -10.11
CA TYR A 87 1.38 7.74 -10.57
C TYR A 87 2.63 6.93 -10.26
N MET A 88 2.44 5.79 -9.59
CA MET A 88 3.51 4.87 -9.23
C MET A 88 3.47 3.68 -10.19
N TRP A 89 4.52 3.51 -10.99
CA TRP A 89 4.66 2.49 -12.01
C TRP A 89 5.56 1.37 -11.52
N LEU A 90 5.07 0.14 -11.57
CA LEU A 90 5.86 -1.03 -11.18
C LEU A 90 6.82 -1.42 -12.30
N ASN A 91 8.11 -1.38 -12.02
CA ASN A 91 9.18 -1.76 -12.94
C ASN A 91 9.56 -3.25 -12.81
N ASN A 92 9.30 -3.86 -11.64
CA ASN A 92 9.69 -5.24 -11.35
C ASN A 92 8.48 -6.20 -11.47
N PRO A 93 8.44 -7.10 -12.48
CA PRO A 93 7.31 -8.00 -12.67
C PRO A 93 7.18 -9.06 -11.56
N LEU A 94 8.23 -9.30 -10.77
CA LEU A 94 8.21 -10.27 -9.67
C LEU A 94 7.71 -9.68 -8.34
N PHE A 95 7.35 -8.39 -8.31
CA PHE A 95 7.01 -7.69 -7.07
C PHE A 95 5.92 -8.40 -6.26
N PHE A 96 4.84 -8.82 -6.91
CA PHE A 96 3.77 -9.56 -6.23
C PHE A 96 4.23 -10.90 -5.63
N ASN A 97 5.30 -11.51 -6.14
CA ASN A 97 5.77 -12.79 -5.61
C ASN A 97 6.44 -12.63 -4.24
N TYR A 98 7.15 -11.53 -4.00
CA TYR A 98 7.81 -11.29 -2.71
C TYR A 98 7.13 -10.23 -1.83
N THR A 99 6.04 -9.63 -2.30
CA THR A 99 5.25 -8.67 -1.52
C THR A 99 4.04 -9.36 -0.88
N ASN A 100 3.72 -8.99 0.34
CA ASN A 100 2.53 -9.40 1.08
C ASN A 100 1.27 -8.66 0.59
N LEU A 101 1.02 -8.76 -0.70
CA LEU A 101 -0.19 -8.32 -1.38
C LEU A 101 -0.83 -9.52 -2.07
N PRO A 102 -2.12 -9.46 -2.44
CA PRO A 102 -2.76 -10.53 -3.22
C PRO A 102 -1.94 -10.87 -4.47
N SER A 103 -1.73 -12.17 -4.72
CA SER A 103 -0.92 -12.65 -5.86
C SER A 103 -1.60 -12.41 -7.21
N SER A 104 -2.93 -12.21 -7.23
CA SER A 104 -3.68 -11.73 -8.37
C SER A 104 -4.09 -10.29 -8.16
N TYR A 105 -3.67 -9.42 -9.07
CA TYR A 105 -4.11 -8.03 -9.10
C TYR A 105 -5.32 -7.90 -10.02
N ASP A 106 -6.47 -7.54 -9.46
CA ASP A 106 -7.64 -7.16 -10.25
C ASP A 106 -7.32 -5.86 -10.99
N THR A 107 -7.15 -5.96 -12.30
CA THR A 107 -6.80 -4.81 -13.14
C THR A 107 -7.83 -3.68 -13.04
N SER A 108 -9.07 -3.96 -12.64
CA SER A 108 -10.11 -2.94 -12.43
C SER A 108 -9.90 -2.11 -11.17
N LYS A 109 -8.96 -2.51 -10.30
CA LYS A 109 -8.64 -1.82 -9.06
C LYS A 109 -7.35 -1.02 -9.15
N ILE A 110 -7.13 -0.16 -8.17
CA ILE A 110 -5.93 0.66 -8.02
C ILE A 110 -5.54 0.81 -6.57
N TYR A 111 -4.25 0.72 -6.26
CA TYR A 111 -3.77 1.13 -4.94
C TYR A 111 -3.83 2.66 -4.83
N TYR A 112 -4.29 3.16 -3.69
CA TYR A 112 -4.45 4.58 -3.44
C TYR A 112 -3.80 4.96 -2.12
N PHE A 113 -2.81 5.84 -2.23
CA PHE A 113 -2.05 6.34 -1.10
C PHE A 113 -2.28 7.83 -0.94
N THR A 114 -2.50 8.30 0.28
CA THR A 114 -2.73 9.72 0.52
C THR A 114 -2.34 10.17 1.92
N ASN A 115 -1.90 11.42 2.04
CA ASN A 115 -1.62 12.03 3.33
C ASN A 115 -2.90 12.35 4.13
N ARG A 116 -4.09 12.29 3.51
CA ARG A 116 -5.38 12.37 4.22
C ARG A 116 -5.67 11.17 5.12
N ASN A 117 -4.97 10.04 4.94
CA ASN A 117 -5.12 8.88 5.80
C ASN A 117 -4.67 9.14 7.25
N ASN A 118 -3.93 10.23 7.50
CA ASN A 118 -3.45 10.64 8.82
C ASN A 118 -2.75 9.51 9.60
N ASN A 119 -2.01 8.67 8.87
CA ASN A 119 -1.35 7.49 9.41
C ASN A 119 0.07 7.86 9.87
N ASN A 120 0.14 8.57 11.00
CA ASN A 120 1.39 9.00 11.59
C ASN A 120 1.84 8.01 12.68
N ILE A 121 3.11 7.60 12.62
CA ILE A 121 3.83 7.05 13.76
C ILE A 121 5.01 7.99 14.11
N PRO A 122 5.53 7.99 15.34
CA PRO A 122 6.67 8.82 15.70
C PRO A 122 7.83 8.66 14.70
N GLY A 123 8.16 9.75 13.99
CA GLY A 123 9.24 9.79 13.00
C GLY A 123 8.86 9.45 11.55
N MET A 124 7.61 9.06 11.25
CA MET A 124 7.21 8.72 9.87
C MET A 124 5.71 8.96 9.60
N ASN A 125 5.39 9.59 8.47
CA ASN A 125 4.02 9.73 7.98
C ASN A 125 3.75 8.70 6.88
N PHE A 126 2.99 7.66 7.16
CA PHE A 126 2.62 6.70 6.12
C PHE A 126 1.45 7.22 5.29
N LEU A 127 1.50 6.93 3.99
CA LEU A 127 0.40 7.23 3.07
C LEU A 127 -0.61 6.09 2.94
N SER A 128 -0.33 4.91 3.49
CA SER A 128 -1.26 3.79 3.52
C SER A 128 -2.38 4.01 4.53
N ALA A 129 -3.45 3.23 4.41
CA ALA A 129 -4.56 3.20 5.34
C ALA A 129 -4.05 3.01 6.78
N PRO A 130 -4.64 3.72 7.76
CA PRO A 130 -4.23 3.60 9.14
C PRO A 130 -4.53 2.20 9.67
N LYS A 131 -3.82 1.77 10.72
CA LYS A 131 -4.02 0.46 11.34
C LYS A 131 -5.45 0.23 11.86
N GLY A 132 -6.19 1.31 12.15
CA GLY A 132 -7.61 1.25 12.48
C GLY A 132 -8.48 0.67 11.36
N SER A 133 -8.05 0.77 10.10
CA SER A 133 -8.69 0.13 8.95
C SER A 133 -8.38 -1.38 8.85
N LEU A 134 -7.47 -1.89 9.68
CA LEU A 134 -7.04 -3.29 9.71
C LEU A 134 -7.54 -4.01 10.97
N LEU A 135 -8.43 -3.42 11.77
CA LEU A 135 -8.90 -4.05 13.01
C LEU A 135 -9.44 -5.46 12.76
N TYR A 136 -8.98 -6.41 13.58
CA TYR A 136 -9.42 -7.79 13.50
C TYR A 136 -10.94 -7.90 13.65
N ASN A 137 -11.55 -8.69 12.77
CA ASN A 137 -12.97 -9.01 12.78
C ASN A 137 -13.16 -10.51 12.54
N SER A 138 -13.76 -11.22 13.48
CA SER A 138 -13.96 -12.67 13.39
C SER A 138 -14.93 -13.12 12.30
N ALA A 139 -15.66 -12.19 11.67
CA ALA A 139 -16.49 -12.46 10.49
C ALA A 139 -15.67 -12.48 9.18
N ASN A 140 -14.44 -11.94 9.18
CA ASN A 140 -13.59 -11.94 8.00
C ASN A 140 -12.84 -13.27 7.85
N THR A 141 -12.59 -13.65 6.60
CA THR A 141 -11.62 -14.69 6.25
C THR A 141 -10.23 -14.07 6.16
N TYR A 142 -9.28 -14.66 6.89
CA TYR A 142 -7.86 -14.34 6.84
C TYR A 142 -7.11 -15.56 6.32
N LEU A 143 -6.40 -15.38 5.21
CA LEU A 143 -5.48 -16.36 4.64
C LEU A 143 -4.06 -16.10 5.15
N PRO A 144 -3.16 -17.11 5.14
CA PRO A 144 -1.78 -16.91 5.48
C PRO A 144 -1.13 -15.76 4.70
N GLY A 145 -0.49 -14.85 5.42
CA GLY A 145 0.04 -13.57 4.93
C GLY A 145 -0.84 -12.38 5.28
N ASP A 146 -2.17 -12.54 5.32
CA ASP A 146 -3.08 -11.42 5.63
C ASP A 146 -2.72 -10.76 6.96
N ILE A 147 -2.90 -9.44 7.03
CA ILE A 147 -2.59 -8.66 8.23
C ILE A 147 -3.85 -8.17 8.92
N ALA A 148 -3.81 -8.14 10.24
CA ALA A 148 -4.85 -7.58 11.09
C ALA A 148 -4.21 -6.84 12.28
N ALA A 149 -4.91 -5.85 12.81
CA ALA A 149 -4.50 -5.07 13.96
C ALA A 149 -5.41 -5.34 15.16
N ASN A 150 -4.82 -5.30 16.37
CA ASN A 150 -5.62 -5.21 17.59
C ASN A 150 -5.99 -3.74 17.89
N SER A 151 -6.84 -3.52 18.90
CA SER A 151 -7.26 -2.19 19.34
C SER A 151 -6.12 -1.32 19.89
N ALA A 152 -4.98 -1.94 20.28
CA ALA A 152 -3.77 -1.23 20.71
C ALA A 152 -2.85 -0.82 19.53
N GLY A 153 -3.24 -1.11 18.28
CA GLY A 153 -2.46 -0.77 17.09
C GLY A 153 -1.26 -1.69 16.82
N MET A 154 -1.18 -2.84 17.49
CA MET A 154 -0.22 -3.89 17.15
C MET A 154 -0.73 -4.66 15.95
N VAL A 155 0.15 -4.89 14.96
CA VAL A 155 -0.18 -5.59 13.73
C VAL A 155 0.29 -7.04 13.85
N PHE A 156 -0.51 -7.95 13.31
CA PHE A 156 -0.27 -9.37 13.26
C PHE A 156 -0.41 -9.84 11.82
N SER A 157 0.36 -10.84 11.43
CA SER A 157 0.21 -11.56 10.17
C SER A 157 -0.35 -12.95 10.46
N ALA A 158 -1.34 -13.36 9.67
CA ALA A 158 -1.89 -14.71 9.71
C ALA A 158 -0.83 -15.69 9.20
N ILE A 159 -0.55 -16.74 9.97
CA ILE A 159 0.35 -17.84 9.59
C ILE A 159 -0.43 -19.14 9.31
N ALA A 160 -1.73 -19.14 9.59
CA ALA A 160 -2.69 -20.17 9.22
C ALA A 160 -4.06 -19.53 8.91
N PRO A 161 -4.93 -20.18 8.11
CA PRO A 161 -6.26 -19.66 7.80
C PRO A 161 -7.13 -19.49 9.06
N SER A 162 -7.84 -18.37 9.16
CA SER A 162 -8.88 -18.12 10.16
C SER A 162 -10.11 -17.55 9.46
N ASP A 163 -11.29 -18.07 9.75
CA ASP A 163 -12.54 -17.61 9.14
C ASP A 163 -13.71 -17.68 10.13
N GLN A 164 -14.93 -17.38 9.66
CA GLN A 164 -16.12 -17.37 10.50
C GLN A 164 -16.44 -18.76 11.10
N ALA A 165 -16.08 -19.86 10.44
CA ALA A 165 -16.31 -21.23 10.91
C ALA A 165 -15.17 -21.75 11.79
N ASN A 166 -13.96 -21.21 11.65
CA ASN A 166 -12.76 -21.55 12.40
C ASN A 166 -12.05 -20.27 12.90
N GLN A 167 -12.65 -19.63 13.89
CA GLN A 167 -12.22 -18.32 14.39
C GLN A 167 -11.04 -18.45 15.36
N HIS A 168 -9.93 -17.79 15.06
CA HIS A 168 -8.77 -17.69 15.96
C HIS A 168 -8.45 -16.23 16.26
N GLY A 169 -8.44 -15.87 17.54
CA GLY A 169 -8.08 -14.53 17.99
C GLY A 169 -6.58 -14.26 17.86
N LEU A 170 -6.20 -12.98 17.80
CA LEU A 170 -4.81 -12.54 17.56
C LEU A 170 -3.77 -13.02 18.61
N SER A 171 -4.22 -13.50 19.78
CA SER A 171 -3.36 -14.08 20.81
C SER A 171 -3.01 -15.55 20.54
N ASP A 172 -3.69 -16.21 19.60
CA ASP A 172 -3.41 -17.59 19.23
C ASP A 172 -2.17 -17.65 18.33
N THR A 173 -1.03 -17.95 18.95
CA THR A 173 0.28 -17.96 18.28
C THR A 173 0.45 -19.09 17.26
N ALA A 174 -0.49 -20.02 17.16
CA ALA A 174 -0.51 -21.00 16.07
C ALA A 174 -1.08 -20.42 14.76
N PHE A 175 -1.85 -19.33 14.86
CA PHE A 175 -2.54 -18.69 13.73
C PHE A 175 -2.02 -17.29 13.43
N TRP A 176 -1.47 -16.61 14.43
CA TRP A 176 -1.04 -15.22 14.32
C TRP A 176 0.38 -15.03 14.83
N VAL A 177 1.18 -14.26 14.09
CA VAL A 177 2.47 -13.77 14.55
C VAL A 177 2.45 -12.25 14.55
N GLN A 178 2.88 -11.66 15.66
CA GLN A 178 3.00 -10.21 15.73
C GLN A 178 4.12 -9.75 14.77
N VAL A 179 3.83 -8.72 13.98
CA VAL A 179 4.84 -8.03 13.17
C VAL A 179 5.27 -6.74 13.87
N ASP A 180 6.22 -6.01 13.28
CA ASP A 180 6.66 -4.75 13.87
C ASP A 180 5.56 -3.67 13.87
N ASN A 181 5.89 -2.52 14.44
CA ASN A 181 4.95 -1.43 14.62
C ASN A 181 4.80 -0.50 13.40
N ASN A 182 5.26 -0.89 12.21
CA ASN A 182 5.08 -0.09 11.00
C ASN A 182 3.64 -0.18 10.45
N SER A 183 3.30 0.72 9.53
CA SER A 183 2.06 0.63 8.74
C SER A 183 2.40 0.19 7.33
N TYR A 184 1.66 -0.80 6.84
CA TYR A 184 1.93 -1.41 5.55
C TYR A 184 0.83 -1.11 4.54
N ALA A 185 1.20 -1.06 3.26
CA ALA A 185 0.25 -1.16 2.17
C ALA A 185 -0.46 -2.52 2.23
N SER A 186 -1.77 -2.53 1.99
CA SER A 186 -2.63 -3.68 2.19
C SER A 186 -3.85 -3.64 1.27
N ALA A 187 -4.76 -4.62 1.41
CA ALA A 187 -6.04 -4.61 0.72
C ALA A 187 -6.93 -3.40 1.08
N ALA A 188 -6.70 -2.75 2.24
CA ALA A 188 -7.43 -1.54 2.64
C ALA A 188 -7.07 -0.30 1.79
N ASP A 189 -5.94 -0.36 1.07
CA ASP A 189 -5.48 0.70 0.17
C ASP A 189 -6.03 0.56 -1.25
N VAL A 190 -6.81 -0.49 -1.52
CA VAL A 190 -7.28 -0.82 -2.87
C VAL A 190 -8.65 -0.19 -3.11
N LEU A 191 -8.77 0.59 -4.18
CA LEU A 191 -10.03 1.20 -4.63
C LEU A 191 -10.45 0.62 -5.97
N GLN A 192 -11.74 0.68 -6.27
CA GLN A 192 -12.21 0.43 -7.62
C GLN A 192 -11.84 1.62 -8.51
N TRP A 193 -11.02 1.41 -9.53
CA TRP A 193 -10.83 2.43 -10.55
C TRP A 193 -12.04 2.44 -11.51
N ARG A 194 -12.50 3.65 -11.86
CA ARG A 194 -13.57 3.87 -12.82
C ARG A 194 -13.24 5.02 -13.76
N PHE A 195 -13.68 4.88 -15.00
CA PHE A 195 -13.82 5.99 -15.93
C PHE A 195 -14.94 6.91 -15.48
N SER A 196 -14.84 8.20 -15.83
CA SER A 196 -15.92 9.15 -15.57
C SER A 196 -17.21 8.76 -16.27
N VAL A 197 -17.15 8.15 -17.46
CA VAL A 197 -18.30 7.50 -18.10
C VAL A 197 -18.04 6.01 -18.15
N SER A 198 -18.89 5.22 -17.48
CA SER A 198 -18.75 3.76 -17.42
C SER A 198 -20.11 3.07 -17.40
N THR A 199 -20.12 1.75 -17.46
CA THR A 199 -21.33 0.96 -17.23
C THR A 199 -21.38 0.50 -15.78
N TYR A 200 -22.48 0.75 -15.09
CA TYR A 200 -22.77 0.15 -13.79
C TYR A 200 -23.67 -1.07 -13.99
N SER A 201 -23.33 -2.19 -13.36
CA SER A 201 -24.09 -3.43 -13.43
C SER A 201 -24.69 -3.76 -12.07
N PHE A 202 -25.99 -4.04 -12.06
CA PHE A 202 -26.72 -4.51 -10.88
C PHE A 202 -26.58 -6.03 -10.73
N GLN A 203 -26.75 -6.51 -9.49
CA GLN A 203 -26.87 -7.95 -9.21
C GLN A 203 -28.21 -8.54 -9.71
N ALA A 204 -29.26 -7.72 -9.77
CA ALA A 204 -30.59 -8.09 -10.25
C ALA A 204 -31.24 -6.91 -10.98
N ALA A 205 -32.17 -7.18 -11.91
CA ALA A 205 -32.80 -6.15 -12.72
C ALA A 205 -33.56 -5.13 -11.84
N GLN A 206 -33.28 -3.83 -12.02
CA GLN A 206 -33.86 -2.73 -11.25
C GLN A 206 -34.75 -1.86 -12.14
N PRO A 207 -35.81 -1.22 -11.61
CA PRO A 207 -36.65 -0.27 -12.36
C PRO A 207 -36.01 1.13 -12.52
N GLY A 208 -34.93 1.40 -11.80
CA GLY A 208 -34.23 2.68 -11.82
C GLY A 208 -32.92 2.64 -11.01
N ALA A 209 -32.21 3.75 -11.00
CA ALA A 209 -30.97 3.95 -10.25
C ALA A 209 -31.03 5.26 -9.48
N ALA A 210 -30.89 5.22 -8.15
CA ALA A 210 -30.58 6.35 -7.30
C ALA A 210 -29.07 6.35 -7.04
N ILE A 211 -28.38 7.35 -7.56
CA ILE A 211 -26.93 7.51 -7.52
C ILE A 211 -26.62 8.59 -6.51
N ALA A 212 -25.75 8.29 -5.55
CA ALA A 212 -25.19 9.26 -4.62
C ALA A 212 -23.66 9.09 -4.58
N VAL A 213 -22.94 10.21 -4.64
CA VAL A 213 -21.49 10.24 -4.51
C VAL A 213 -21.10 11.21 -3.42
N SER A 214 -20.29 10.72 -2.47
CA SER A 214 -19.71 11.52 -1.41
C SER A 214 -18.22 11.74 -1.65
N GLY A 215 -17.80 13.00 -1.61
CA GLY A 215 -16.41 13.45 -1.63
C GLY A 215 -15.90 13.74 -0.22
N TYR A 216 -14.61 14.07 -0.15
CA TYR A 216 -13.95 14.41 1.11
C TYR A 216 -14.50 15.70 1.72
N ASN A 217 -14.79 15.66 3.01
CA ASN A 217 -15.23 16.78 3.82
C ASN A 217 -14.13 17.15 4.83
N ALA A 218 -13.42 18.25 4.58
CA ALA A 218 -12.35 18.72 5.45
C ALA A 218 -12.81 19.10 6.86
N ALA A 219 -14.11 19.34 7.09
CA ALA A 219 -14.63 19.64 8.42
C ALA A 219 -14.75 18.39 9.32
N THR A 220 -14.99 17.22 8.72
CA THR A 220 -15.13 15.94 9.44
C THR A 220 -13.94 15.01 9.24
N ASN A 221 -13.03 15.35 8.33
CA ASN A 221 -11.94 14.50 7.85
C ASN A 221 -12.43 13.14 7.31
N ASP A 222 -13.59 13.16 6.64
CA ASP A 222 -14.24 11.93 6.14
C ASP A 222 -15.00 12.20 4.82
N TYR A 223 -15.39 11.15 4.10
CA TYR A 223 -16.08 11.25 2.81
C TYR A 223 -17.59 11.39 2.97
N THR A 224 -18.03 12.52 3.51
CA THR A 224 -19.44 12.80 3.79
C THR A 224 -19.99 13.98 2.99
N LEU A 225 -19.18 14.65 2.16
CA LEU A 225 -19.63 15.79 1.36
C LEU A 225 -20.39 15.29 0.15
N SER A 226 -21.70 15.51 0.06
CA SER A 226 -22.47 15.16 -1.15
C SER A 226 -21.98 16.00 -2.34
N VAL A 227 -21.41 15.33 -3.35
CA VAL A 227 -20.87 15.98 -4.56
C VAL A 227 -21.67 15.68 -5.82
N LEU A 228 -22.47 14.60 -5.80
CA LEU A 228 -23.40 14.25 -6.87
C LEU A 228 -24.55 13.44 -6.29
N ALA A 229 -25.78 13.80 -6.69
CA ALA A 229 -26.98 13.01 -6.43
C ALA A 229 -27.86 13.03 -7.68
N SER A 230 -28.31 11.86 -8.15
CA SER A 230 -29.13 11.73 -9.36
C SER A 230 -30.04 10.52 -9.28
N THR A 231 -31.20 10.60 -9.93
CA THR A 231 -32.12 9.47 -10.06
C THR A 231 -32.45 9.25 -11.52
N ILE A 232 -32.33 8.02 -11.98
CA ILE A 232 -32.66 7.59 -13.34
C ILE A 232 -33.80 6.58 -13.25
N THR A 233 -34.85 6.79 -14.04
CA THR A 233 -35.93 5.81 -14.23
C THR A 233 -35.73 5.08 -15.56
N PHE A 234 -35.93 3.77 -15.55
CA PHE A 234 -35.84 2.96 -16.76
C PHE A 234 -37.24 2.67 -17.32
N SER A 235 -37.34 2.58 -18.65
CA SER A 235 -38.61 2.23 -19.32
C SER A 235 -39.03 0.78 -19.07
N SER A 236 -38.07 -0.09 -18.75
CA SER A 236 -38.26 -1.46 -18.26
C SER A 236 -37.13 -1.83 -17.29
N PRO A 237 -37.32 -2.82 -16.40
CA PRO A 237 -36.26 -3.24 -15.48
C PRO A 237 -34.97 -3.64 -16.21
N ALA A 238 -33.84 -3.07 -15.79
CA ALA A 238 -32.55 -3.22 -16.46
C ALA A 238 -31.48 -3.80 -15.51
N LEU A 239 -30.55 -4.57 -16.05
CA LEU A 239 -29.39 -5.14 -15.32
C LEU A 239 -28.18 -4.20 -15.28
N SER A 240 -28.18 -3.14 -16.08
CA SER A 240 -27.10 -2.17 -16.11
C SER A 240 -27.58 -0.84 -16.66
N PHE A 241 -26.81 0.22 -16.44
CA PHE A 241 -27.04 1.53 -17.03
C PHE A 241 -25.72 2.29 -17.24
N PRO A 242 -25.68 3.29 -18.15
CA PRO A 242 -24.55 4.21 -18.26
C PRO A 242 -24.45 5.09 -17.01
N LEU A 243 -23.37 4.95 -16.27
CA LEU A 243 -23.02 5.78 -15.13
C LEU A 243 -22.13 6.92 -15.60
N ASP A 244 -22.64 8.14 -15.48
CA ASP A 244 -21.95 9.38 -15.83
C ASP A 244 -21.55 10.16 -14.56
N LEU A 245 -20.23 10.28 -14.38
CA LEU A 245 -19.53 10.96 -13.30
C LEU A 245 -18.62 12.07 -13.84
N THR A 246 -18.81 12.53 -15.08
CA THR A 246 -17.96 13.53 -15.75
C THR A 246 -17.91 14.90 -15.06
N SER A 247 -18.89 15.19 -14.20
CA SER A 247 -18.87 16.41 -13.37
C SER A 247 -17.87 16.34 -12.21
N LEU A 248 -17.38 15.15 -11.87
CA LEU A 248 -16.43 14.96 -10.79
C LEU A 248 -15.00 15.21 -11.27
N LYS A 249 -14.21 15.85 -10.42
CA LYS A 249 -12.76 15.98 -10.64
C LYS A 249 -12.07 14.63 -10.40
N PRO A 250 -10.85 14.42 -10.93
CA PRO A 250 -10.09 13.23 -10.57
C PRO A 250 -9.88 13.12 -9.06
N GLY A 251 -10.08 11.94 -8.49
CA GLY A 251 -9.95 11.72 -7.06
C GLY A 251 -10.68 10.48 -6.52
N LYS A 252 -10.52 10.26 -5.21
CA LYS A 252 -11.23 9.23 -4.44
C LYS A 252 -12.64 9.72 -4.08
N TYR A 253 -13.63 8.83 -4.15
CA TYR A 253 -15.02 9.08 -3.76
C TYR A 253 -15.66 7.82 -3.15
N LEU A 254 -16.74 8.02 -2.41
CA LEU A 254 -17.65 6.95 -1.98
C LEU A 254 -18.90 6.96 -2.87
N LEU A 255 -19.08 5.93 -3.67
CA LEU A 255 -20.24 5.75 -4.56
C LEU A 255 -21.29 4.87 -3.88
N THR A 256 -22.55 5.27 -3.95
CA THR A 256 -23.70 4.46 -3.55
C THR A 256 -24.70 4.46 -4.70
N VAL A 257 -25.17 3.26 -5.09
CA VAL A 257 -26.23 3.11 -6.09
C VAL A 257 -27.33 2.25 -5.48
N ASN A 258 -28.54 2.81 -5.36
CA ASN A 258 -29.67 2.16 -4.70
C ASN A 258 -29.31 1.69 -3.28
N ALA A 259 -29.56 0.41 -2.98
CA ALA A 259 -29.25 -0.26 -1.72
C ALA A 259 -27.97 -1.11 -1.80
N ASP A 260 -27.19 -1.00 -2.88
CA ASP A 260 -25.91 -1.71 -2.99
C ASP A 260 -24.94 -1.17 -1.92
N PRO A 261 -24.06 -2.03 -1.36
CA PRO A 261 -23.04 -1.58 -0.42
C PRO A 261 -22.20 -0.42 -0.99
N PRO A 262 -21.91 0.62 -0.20
CA PRO A 262 -21.07 1.72 -0.65
C PRO A 262 -19.73 1.23 -1.18
N GLN A 263 -19.33 1.74 -2.33
CA GLN A 263 -18.09 1.35 -3.01
C GLN A 263 -17.12 2.53 -3.01
N TRP A 264 -15.91 2.29 -2.51
CA TRP A 264 -14.80 3.21 -2.71
C TRP A 264 -14.32 3.18 -4.16
N ILE A 265 -14.36 4.33 -4.81
CA ILE A 265 -13.93 4.48 -6.20
C ILE A 265 -12.82 5.52 -6.33
N TYR A 266 -11.99 5.36 -7.35
CA TYR A 266 -11.07 6.39 -7.82
C TYR A 266 -11.39 6.71 -9.28
N ILE A 267 -11.61 7.99 -9.57
CA ILE A 267 -11.94 8.48 -10.91
C ILE A 267 -10.73 9.24 -11.44
N ASN A 268 -10.24 8.87 -12.63
CA ASN A 268 -9.27 9.65 -13.39
C ASN A 268 -9.16 9.11 -14.81
N ASP A 269 -9.60 9.90 -15.79
CA ASP A 269 -9.59 9.50 -17.19
C ASP A 269 -8.20 9.55 -17.85
N GLU A 270 -7.20 10.19 -17.22
CA GLU A 270 -5.81 10.13 -17.68
C GLU A 270 -5.24 8.70 -17.67
N LEU A 271 -5.83 7.82 -16.87
CA LEU A 271 -5.39 6.43 -16.69
C LEU A 271 -5.95 5.46 -17.75
N ASN A 272 -6.62 5.99 -18.77
CA ASN A 272 -7.20 5.24 -19.89
C ASN A 272 -6.17 4.33 -20.58
N THR A 273 -5.01 4.89 -20.94
CA THR A 273 -4.07 4.26 -21.88
C THR A 273 -3.03 3.39 -21.19
N SER A 274 -2.80 3.63 -19.89
CA SER A 274 -1.84 2.89 -19.08
C SER A 274 -2.25 2.97 -17.62
N ARG A 275 -2.15 1.84 -16.92
CA ARG A 275 -2.57 1.74 -15.52
C ARG A 275 -1.34 1.69 -14.63
N PRO A 276 -1.13 2.70 -13.77
CA PRO A 276 -0.09 2.62 -12.77
C PRO A 276 -0.46 1.57 -11.72
N PHE A 277 0.54 1.09 -10.99
CA PHE A 277 0.33 0.22 -9.84
C PHE A 277 -0.46 0.96 -8.75
N ALA A 278 -0.14 2.23 -8.51
CA ALA A 278 -0.85 3.06 -7.54
C ALA A 278 -1.01 4.51 -7.99
N VAL A 279 -1.97 5.18 -7.37
CA VAL A 279 -2.08 6.63 -7.34
C VAL A 279 -1.69 7.13 -5.97
N ILE A 280 -0.96 8.25 -5.93
CA ILE A 280 -0.55 8.94 -4.73
C ILE A 280 -1.10 10.36 -4.78
N ASP A 281 -1.98 10.72 -3.85
CA ASP A 281 -2.48 12.10 -3.69
C ASP A 281 -1.91 12.75 -2.43
N ILE A 282 -1.17 13.84 -2.61
CA ILE A 282 -0.66 14.70 -1.55
C ILE A 282 -1.46 16.01 -1.55
N PHE A 283 -2.13 16.28 -0.43
CA PHE A 283 -2.91 17.50 -0.24
C PHE A 283 -2.18 18.49 0.67
N ASN A 284 -2.35 19.79 0.43
CA ASN A 284 -2.07 20.85 1.40
C ASN A 284 -3.37 21.26 2.09
N GLU A 285 -3.62 20.76 3.30
CA GLU A 285 -4.84 21.08 4.05
C GLU A 285 -4.54 21.20 5.54
N ALA A 286 -5.07 22.25 6.18
CA ALA A 286 -5.00 22.48 7.64
C ALA A 286 -5.39 21.28 8.53
N SER A 287 -6.25 20.39 8.04
CA SER A 287 -6.68 19.18 8.74
C SER A 287 -6.93 18.04 7.74
N PRO A 288 -6.44 16.81 8.02
CA PRO A 288 -5.62 16.44 9.17
C PRO A 288 -4.20 17.03 9.11
N ALA A 289 -3.49 17.11 10.24
CA ALA A 289 -2.17 17.72 10.32
C ALA A 289 -1.12 17.08 9.38
N SER A 290 -1.31 15.80 9.01
CA SER A 290 -0.52 15.10 8.00
C SER A 290 -0.59 15.74 6.61
N CYS A 291 -1.61 16.56 6.33
CA CYS A 291 -1.77 17.31 5.10
C CYS A 291 -1.12 18.71 5.13
N ASN A 292 -0.56 19.17 6.25
CA ASN A 292 0.07 20.49 6.27
C ASN A 292 1.42 20.45 5.54
N LEU A 293 1.52 21.12 4.39
CA LEU A 293 2.80 21.35 3.71
C LEU A 293 3.43 22.68 4.13
N VAL A 294 2.59 23.62 4.57
CA VAL A 294 2.96 24.90 5.16
C VAL A 294 2.25 25.08 6.51
N ASP A 295 2.84 25.89 7.41
CA ASP A 295 2.25 26.24 8.69
C ASP A 295 1.16 27.33 8.54
N THR A 296 0.57 27.75 9.66
CA THR A 296 -0.48 28.78 9.67
C THR A 296 0.00 30.16 9.20
N ASN A 297 1.31 30.40 9.17
CA ASN A 297 1.94 31.62 8.68
C ASN A 297 2.41 31.49 7.22
N GLY A 298 2.23 30.32 6.60
CA GLY A 298 2.67 30.02 5.25
C GLY A 298 4.14 29.57 5.14
N TYR A 299 4.80 29.22 6.24
CA TYR A 299 6.18 28.71 6.23
C TYR A 299 6.22 27.22 5.91
N ILE A 300 7.21 26.80 5.12
CA ILE A 300 7.36 25.43 4.65
C ILE A 300 7.69 24.48 5.81
N LEU A 301 6.91 23.40 5.94
CA LEU A 301 7.05 22.36 6.98
C LEU A 301 7.90 21.15 6.57
N SER A 302 8.04 20.89 5.26
CA SER A 302 8.85 19.79 4.72
C SER A 302 8.50 18.38 5.27
N PRO A 303 7.23 17.94 5.33
CA PRO A 303 6.89 16.61 5.83
C PRO A 303 7.55 15.50 5.01
N ALA A 304 7.96 14.44 5.71
CA ALA A 304 8.46 13.20 5.11
C ALA A 304 7.38 12.12 5.15
N TYR A 305 7.04 11.60 3.96
CA TYR A 305 6.06 10.56 3.76
C TYR A 305 6.69 9.21 3.39
N ALA A 306 6.00 8.12 3.68
CA ALA A 306 6.42 6.78 3.31
C ALA A 306 5.27 5.91 2.78
N ILE A 307 5.57 5.07 1.80
CA ILE A 307 4.78 3.89 1.45
C ILE A 307 5.65 2.69 1.80
N TYR A 308 5.15 1.79 2.64
CA TYR A 308 5.91 0.65 3.12
C TYR A 308 5.18 -0.65 2.78
N PHE A 309 5.86 -1.53 2.07
CA PHE A 309 5.39 -2.87 1.74
C PHE A 309 5.98 -3.93 2.68
N MET A 310 5.14 -4.83 3.13
CA MET A 310 5.56 -6.03 3.85
C MET A 310 5.96 -7.10 2.84
N ASN A 311 6.97 -7.90 3.15
CA ASN A 311 7.37 -9.05 2.34
C ASN A 311 6.46 -10.25 2.59
N ARG A 312 6.28 -11.07 1.54
CA ARG A 312 5.56 -12.32 1.61
C ARG A 312 6.33 -13.31 2.48
N ALA A 313 5.61 -14.06 3.31
CA ALA A 313 6.14 -15.22 4.00
C ALA A 313 5.55 -16.51 3.40
N THR A 314 6.38 -17.53 3.25
CA THR A 314 5.99 -18.82 2.64
C THR A 314 6.49 -19.97 3.49
N LYS A 315 5.87 -21.15 3.38
CA LYS A 315 6.47 -22.36 3.97
C LYS A 315 7.63 -22.81 3.10
N TRP A 316 8.81 -22.97 3.69
CA TRP A 316 9.99 -23.39 2.95
C TRP A 316 10.08 -24.90 2.99
N LYS A 317 10.17 -25.52 1.81
CA LYS A 317 10.22 -26.96 1.63
C LYS A 317 11.56 -27.32 0.98
N TYR A 318 12.43 -27.95 1.76
CA TYR A 318 13.73 -28.43 1.32
C TYR A 318 13.58 -29.85 0.80
N ILE A 319 13.96 -30.06 -0.46
CA ILE A 319 13.92 -31.36 -1.11
C ILE A 319 15.34 -31.91 -1.15
N ILE A 320 15.53 -33.11 -0.60
CA ILE A 320 16.84 -33.68 -0.36
C ILE A 320 16.94 -35.08 -0.99
N ASN A 321 18.09 -35.40 -1.58
CA ASN A 321 18.34 -36.72 -2.14
C ASN A 321 18.35 -37.78 -1.02
N SER A 322 17.63 -38.88 -1.24
CA SER A 322 17.34 -39.89 -0.21
C SER A 322 18.60 -40.63 0.25
N GLY A 323 18.82 -40.72 1.57
CA GLY A 323 19.85 -41.61 2.16
C GLY A 323 20.65 -41.05 3.33
N ASN A 324 20.63 -39.74 3.57
CA ASN A 324 21.40 -39.08 4.64
C ASN A 324 20.47 -38.57 5.75
N SER A 325 20.98 -38.47 6.98
CA SER A 325 20.30 -37.79 8.08
C SER A 325 20.56 -36.29 8.01
N TYR A 326 19.50 -35.48 8.13
CA TYR A 326 19.55 -34.04 7.98
C TYR A 326 18.83 -33.33 9.14
N SER A 327 19.30 -32.14 9.48
CA SER A 327 18.52 -31.17 10.26
C SER A 327 18.71 -29.77 9.69
N ILE A 328 17.69 -28.93 9.84
CA ILE A 328 17.76 -27.53 9.45
C ILE A 328 17.65 -26.70 10.72
N THR A 329 18.59 -25.79 10.89
CA THR A 329 18.68 -24.88 12.03
C THR A 329 18.78 -23.47 11.52
N ASP A 330 18.07 -22.55 12.16
CA ASP A 330 18.30 -21.12 11.99
C ASP A 330 19.16 -20.59 13.16
N GLY A 331 20.06 -19.66 12.88
CA GLY A 331 21.00 -19.15 13.89
C GLY A 331 20.32 -18.48 15.10
N ALA A 332 19.08 -18.04 14.93
CA ALA A 332 18.27 -17.39 15.97
C ALA A 332 17.29 -18.35 16.69
N ASN A 333 17.18 -19.62 16.26
CA ASN A 333 16.20 -20.59 16.77
C ASN A 333 14.73 -20.09 16.73
N VAL A 334 14.40 -19.25 15.74
CA VAL A 334 13.06 -18.70 15.51
C VAL A 334 12.20 -19.67 14.72
N TYR A 335 12.79 -20.38 13.75
CA TYR A 335 12.04 -21.24 12.83
C TYR A 335 12.27 -22.71 13.14
N GLN A 336 11.15 -23.45 13.22
CA GLN A 336 11.16 -24.88 13.45
C GLN A 336 10.81 -25.63 12.17
N PHE A 337 11.29 -26.86 12.05
CA PHE A 337 11.12 -27.69 10.87
C PHE A 337 10.59 -29.08 11.24
N THR A 338 9.91 -29.73 10.29
CA THR A 338 9.49 -31.12 10.45
C THR A 338 10.68 -32.05 10.66
N ALA A 339 10.46 -33.18 11.35
CA ALA A 339 11.47 -34.21 11.54
C ALA A 339 12.02 -34.77 10.21
N ALA A 340 13.26 -35.27 10.25
CA ALA A 340 14.04 -35.66 9.09
C ALA A 340 13.33 -36.71 8.20
N ALA A 341 12.99 -36.30 6.98
CA ALA A 341 12.51 -37.14 5.89
C ALA A 341 13.22 -36.73 4.58
N SER A 342 12.86 -37.33 3.44
CA SER A 342 13.30 -36.89 2.11
C SER A 342 12.85 -35.46 1.75
N THR A 343 11.99 -34.88 2.59
CA THR A 343 11.55 -33.50 2.50
C THR A 343 11.47 -32.93 3.91
N VAL A 344 12.02 -31.72 4.11
CA VAL A 344 11.96 -30.99 5.38
C VAL A 344 11.21 -29.68 5.14
N THR A 345 10.16 -29.42 5.91
CA THR A 345 9.29 -28.24 5.72
C THR A 345 9.28 -27.39 6.98
N SER A 346 9.28 -26.07 6.84
CA SER A 346 9.11 -25.15 7.98
C SER A 346 7.71 -25.29 8.59
N LEU A 347 7.64 -25.28 9.92
CA LEU A 347 6.38 -25.34 10.65
C LEU A 347 5.62 -24.01 10.56
N THR A 348 6.36 -22.90 10.59
CA THR A 348 5.85 -21.55 10.38
C THR A 348 6.32 -20.98 9.03
N PRO A 349 5.56 -20.05 8.42
CA PRO A 349 6.03 -19.33 7.24
C PRO A 349 7.30 -18.52 7.54
N ILE A 350 8.23 -18.52 6.59
CA ILE A 350 9.49 -17.78 6.64
C ILE A 350 9.40 -16.62 5.63
N PRO A 351 9.68 -15.37 6.03
CA PRO A 351 9.67 -14.21 5.15
C PRO A 351 10.70 -14.34 4.02
N LEU A 352 10.30 -14.01 2.80
CA LEU A 352 11.22 -13.92 1.67
C LEU A 352 12.17 -12.73 1.86
N SER A 353 13.43 -12.90 1.45
CA SER A 353 14.50 -11.91 1.59
C SER A 353 15.38 -11.90 0.35
N ASP A 354 15.90 -10.71 0.00
CA ASP A 354 16.94 -10.52 -1.01
C ASP A 354 18.33 -10.94 -0.52
N GLN A 355 18.49 -11.09 0.80
CA GLN A 355 19.70 -11.58 1.45
C GLN A 355 19.49 -13.00 2.00
N PRO A 356 20.55 -13.82 2.09
CA PRO A 356 20.48 -15.10 2.79
C PRO A 356 20.09 -14.90 4.26
N LEU A 357 19.06 -15.62 4.72
CA LEU A 357 18.83 -15.81 6.15
C LEU A 357 19.92 -16.72 6.73
N ASP A 358 20.24 -16.61 8.03
CA ASP A 358 21.20 -17.49 8.72
C ASP A 358 20.60 -18.89 8.95
N MET A 359 20.36 -19.59 7.85
CA MET A 359 19.77 -20.92 7.76
C MET A 359 20.87 -21.90 7.38
N LYS A 360 20.98 -22.98 8.15
CA LYS A 360 21.98 -24.03 7.94
C LYS A 360 21.32 -25.39 7.84
N VAL A 361 21.72 -26.14 6.83
CA VAL A 361 21.42 -27.57 6.73
C VAL A 361 22.62 -28.33 7.27
N ASN A 362 22.40 -29.17 8.26
CA ASN A 362 23.42 -30.03 8.83
C ASN A 362 23.30 -31.43 8.20
N ILE A 363 24.32 -31.84 7.44
CA ILE A 363 24.43 -33.13 6.78
C ILE A 363 25.61 -33.88 7.41
N ASN A 364 25.39 -35.02 8.06
CA ASN A 364 26.48 -35.82 8.64
C ASN A 364 27.49 -34.96 9.45
N SER A 365 26.99 -34.05 10.30
CA SER A 365 27.76 -33.09 11.11
C SER A 365 28.47 -31.96 10.35
N HIS A 366 28.18 -31.76 9.07
CA HIS A 366 28.66 -30.61 8.28
C HIS A 366 27.54 -29.61 8.05
N ALA A 367 27.74 -28.36 8.48
CA ALA A 367 26.78 -27.29 8.31
C ALA A 367 27.02 -26.56 6.98
N ILE A 368 25.97 -26.42 6.18
CA ILE A 368 26.00 -25.70 4.90
C ILE A 368 24.94 -24.59 4.94
N CYS A 369 25.34 -23.37 4.60
CA CYS A 369 24.41 -22.26 4.47
C CYS A 369 23.48 -22.50 3.28
N VAL A 370 22.19 -22.26 3.46
CA VAL A 370 21.21 -22.35 2.37
C VAL A 370 20.79 -20.96 1.91
N ALA A 371 20.56 -20.84 0.60
CA ALA A 371 20.04 -19.63 0.01
C ALA A 371 18.60 -19.37 0.47
N SER A 372 18.21 -18.10 0.50
CA SER A 372 16.81 -17.71 0.66
C SER A 372 15.97 -18.22 -0.50
N ALA A 373 14.69 -18.43 -0.24
CA ALA A 373 13.72 -18.82 -1.25
C ALA A 373 13.67 -17.82 -2.42
N ASP A 374 13.70 -18.34 -3.65
CA ASP A 374 13.62 -17.56 -4.88
C ASP A 374 12.16 -17.13 -5.15
N PRO A 375 11.86 -15.83 -5.28
CA PRO A 375 10.53 -15.34 -5.64
C PRO A 375 9.99 -15.88 -6.97
N GLN A 376 10.83 -16.43 -7.85
CA GLN A 376 10.39 -17.08 -9.09
C GLN A 376 9.85 -18.51 -8.87
N ARG A 377 10.12 -19.11 -7.71
CA ARG A 377 9.82 -20.51 -7.39
C ARG A 377 8.77 -20.63 -6.28
N LEU A 378 7.62 -20.02 -6.52
CA LEU A 378 6.44 -20.18 -5.67
C LEU A 378 5.57 -21.31 -6.21
N ALA A 379 5.22 -22.26 -5.34
CA ALA A 379 4.27 -23.32 -5.61
C ALA A 379 3.07 -23.18 -4.66
N SER A 380 1.87 -23.52 -5.12
CA SER A 380 0.72 -23.71 -4.23
C SER A 380 0.57 -25.18 -3.88
N ALA A 381 0.25 -25.49 -2.61
CA ALA A 381 -0.26 -26.81 -2.25
C ALA A 381 -1.67 -26.64 -1.66
N GLY A 382 -2.68 -26.90 -2.50
CA GLY A 382 -4.07 -26.52 -2.21
C GLY A 382 -4.30 -25.01 -2.25
N ASP A 383 -5.51 -24.58 -1.88
CA ASP A 383 -5.95 -23.18 -1.96
C ASP A 383 -5.45 -22.30 -0.79
N SER A 384 -4.74 -22.88 0.18
CA SER A 384 -4.52 -22.22 1.47
C SER A 384 -3.07 -21.77 1.75
N TYR A 385 -2.05 -22.31 1.07
CA TYR A 385 -0.64 -22.00 1.36
C TYR A 385 0.24 -21.90 0.11
N LEU A 386 1.12 -20.90 0.10
CA LEU A 386 2.26 -20.81 -0.81
C LEU A 386 3.51 -21.44 -0.18
N TYR A 387 4.19 -22.24 -0.98
CA TYR A 387 5.46 -22.88 -0.66
C TYR A 387 6.56 -22.33 -1.54
N SER A 388 7.76 -22.28 -0.96
CA SER A 388 8.99 -22.09 -1.70
C SER A 388 9.76 -23.40 -1.70
N GLU A 389 9.97 -23.98 -2.88
CA GLU A 389 10.72 -25.22 -3.02
C GLU A 389 12.21 -24.93 -3.22
N ILE A 390 13.02 -25.47 -2.32
CA ILE A 390 14.47 -25.30 -2.31
C ILE A 390 15.09 -26.68 -2.54
N TYR A 391 15.68 -26.84 -3.71
CA TYR A 391 16.36 -28.08 -4.10
C TYR A 391 17.80 -28.05 -3.60
N LEU A 392 18.13 -28.99 -2.73
CA LEU A 392 19.47 -29.17 -2.21
C LEU A 392 20.14 -30.27 -3.04
N ASN A 393 20.88 -29.87 -4.08
CA ASN A 393 21.67 -30.77 -4.91
C ASN A 393 22.99 -31.08 -4.18
N TYR A 394 22.96 -32.00 -3.22
CA TYR A 394 24.15 -32.54 -2.55
C TYR A 394 24.23 -34.05 -2.71
#